data_AF-A0A076N6P0-F1
#
_entry.id   AF-A0A076N6P0-F1
#
_cell.length_a   1.000
_cell.length_b   1.000
_cell.length_c   1.000
_cell.angle_alpha   90.00
_cell.angle_beta   90.00
_cell.angle_gamma   90.00
#
_symmetry.space_group_name_H-M   'P 1'
#
loop_
_entity.id
_entity.type
_entity.pdbx_description
1 polymer ?
#
loop_
_entity_poly.entity_id
_entity_poly.type
_entity_poly.pdbx_seq_one_letter_code
_entity_poly.pdbx_strand_id
1 'polypeptide(L)' 'MPDTPTGLIPILATPFTADGELDLPSLRSLVEFQLSCGVEGLAVFGMASEGSR' A
#
# COMPACT_ATOMS: atom_id res chain seq x y z
N MET A 1 -14.77 -7.89 18.30
CA MET A 1 -13.89 -7.08 17.43
C MET A 1 -12.86 -8.03 16.86
N PRO A 2 -12.45 -7.91 15.59
CA PRO A 2 -11.25 -8.62 15.14
C PRO A 2 -10.06 -8.17 16.00
N ASP A 3 -9.08 -9.03 16.13
CA ASP A 3 -7.86 -8.73 16.90
C ASP A 3 -7.14 -7.51 16.30
N THR A 4 -6.50 -6.73 17.16
CA THR A 4 -5.69 -5.59 16.73
C THR A 4 -4.53 -6.07 15.86
N PRO A 5 -4.30 -5.48 14.67
CA PRO A 5 -3.15 -5.84 13.83
C PRO A 5 -1.82 -5.59 14.56
N THR A 6 -0.91 -6.54 14.48
CA THR A 6 0.43 -6.47 15.10
C THR A 6 1.51 -6.87 14.10
N GLY A 7 2.69 -6.28 14.21
CA GLY A 7 3.83 -6.56 13.31
C GLY A 7 4.19 -5.35 12.46
N LEU A 8 5.01 -5.59 11.44
CA LEU A 8 5.38 -4.59 10.44
C LEU A 8 4.26 -4.48 9.40
N ILE A 9 3.55 -3.35 9.43
CA ILE A 9 2.40 -3.09 8.56
C ILE A 9 2.64 -1.77 7.83
N PRO A 10 3.35 -1.78 6.69
CA PRO A 10 3.65 -0.56 5.95
C PRO A 10 2.39 0.08 5.37
N ILE A 11 2.38 1.42 5.33
CA ILE A 11 1.38 2.18 4.57
C ILE A 11 1.88 2.27 3.13
N LEU A 12 1.10 1.73 2.19
CA LEU A 12 1.44 1.79 0.77
C LEU A 12 1.16 3.17 0.18
N ALA A 13 2.06 3.62 -0.68
CA ALA A 13 1.76 4.68 -1.63
C ALA A 13 0.69 4.20 -2.62
N THR A 14 -0.11 5.12 -3.15
CA THR A 14 -1.04 4.84 -4.25
C THR A 14 -0.43 5.43 -5.53
N PRO A 15 0.25 4.62 -6.36
CA PRO A 15 0.91 5.14 -7.54
C PRO A 15 -0.11 5.54 -8.60
N PHE A 16 0.07 6.73 -9.15
CA PHE A 16 -0.72 7.25 -10.27
C PHE A 16 0.18 7.49 -11.48
N THR A 17 -0.39 7.34 -12.68
CA THR A 17 0.25 7.75 -13.93
C THR A 17 0.36 9.28 -13.99
N ALA A 18 1.12 9.78 -14.97
CA ALA A 18 1.21 11.23 -15.20
C ALA A 18 -0.16 11.87 -15.49
N ASP A 19 -1.10 11.10 -16.04
CA ASP A 19 -2.47 11.55 -16.33
C ASP A 19 -3.39 11.50 -15.09
N GLY A 20 -2.88 11.00 -13.95
CA GLY A 20 -3.62 10.89 -12.69
C GLY A 20 -4.47 9.63 -12.56
N GLU A 21 -4.38 8.69 -13.50
CA GLU A 21 -5.04 7.39 -13.42
C GLU A 21 -4.25 6.44 -12.53
N LEU A 22 -4.91 5.44 -11.94
CA LEU A 22 -4.24 4.48 -11.08
C LEU A 22 -3.23 3.63 -11.86
N ASP A 23 -1.97 3.61 -11.41
CA ASP A 23 -0.93 2.76 -11.99
C ASP A 23 -0.94 1.37 -11.34
N LEU A 24 -1.81 0.51 -11.86
CA LEU A 24 -1.98 -0.87 -11.38
C LEU A 24 -0.70 -1.73 -11.48
N PRO A 25 0.09 -1.67 -12.58
CA PRO A 25 1.38 -2.38 -12.65
C PRO A 25 2.35 -1.98 -11.54
N SER A 26 2.51 -0.68 -11.27
CA SER A 26 3.38 -0.20 -10.20
C SER A 26 2.86 -0.59 -8.82
N LEU A 27 1.54 -0.49 -8.59
CA LEU A 27 0.92 -0.93 -7.34
C LEU A 27 1.15 -2.42 -7.08
N ARG A 28 0.99 -3.27 -8.10
CA ARG A 28 1.28 -4.70 -8.00
C ARG A 28 2.74 -4.93 -7.61
N SER A 29 3.67 -4.27 -8.29
CA SER A 29 5.10 -4.43 -8.03
C SER A 29 5.48 -4.01 -6.61
N LEU A 30 4.85 -2.94 -6.10
CA LEU A 30 5.02 -2.49 -4.72
C LEU A 30 4.49 -3.52 -3.71
N VAL A 31 3.33 -4.11 -3.96
CA VAL A 31 2.78 -5.18 -3.10
C VAL A 31 3.70 -6.40 -3.07
N GLU A 32 4.15 -6.88 -4.23
CA GLU A 32 5.06 -8.03 -4.31
C GLU A 32 6.38 -7.77 -3.58
N PHE A 33 6.91 -6.54 -3.66
CA PHE A 33 8.10 -6.15 -2.90
C PHE A 33 7.86 -6.27 -1.39
N GLN A 34 6.76 -5.71 -0.86
CA GLN A 34 6.48 -5.79 0.57
C GLN A 34 6.27 -7.24 1.04
N LEU A 35 5.58 -8.07 0.24
CA LEU A 35 5.43 -9.49 0.52
C LEU A 35 6.79 -10.20 0.55
N SER A 36 7.70 -9.87 -0.37
CA SER A 36 9.06 -10.43 -0.38
C SER A 36 9.89 -10.03 0.86
N CYS A 37 9.57 -8.89 1.48
CA CYS A 37 10.18 -8.44 2.73
C CYS A 37 9.58 -9.13 3.98
N GLY A 38 8.52 -9.91 3.84
CA GLY A 38 7.91 -10.68 4.93
C GLY A 38 7.04 -9.86 5.88
N VAL A 39 6.37 -8.82 5.38
CA VAL A 39 5.47 -7.99 6.20
C VAL A 39 4.26 -8.78 6.72
N GLU A 40 3.80 -8.48 7.92
CA GLU A 40 2.62 -9.12 8.53
C GLU A 40 1.29 -8.54 8.03
N GLY A 41 1.35 -7.39 7.35
CA GLY A 41 0.16 -6.77 6.75
C GLY A 41 0.50 -5.57 5.89
N LEU A 42 -0.53 -5.02 5.25
CA LEU A 42 -0.44 -3.81 4.45
C LEU A 42 -1.58 -2.87 4.84
N ALA A 43 -1.25 -1.60 5.02
CA ALA A 43 -2.23 -0.54 5.19
C ALA A 43 -2.36 0.27 3.88
N VAL A 44 -3.59 0.55 3.50
CA VAL A 44 -3.95 1.39 2.34
C VAL A 44 -4.79 2.57 2.83
N PHE A 45 -4.91 3.62 2.03
CA PHE A 45 -5.74 4.81 2.34
C PHE A 45 -5.32 5.59 3.61
N GLY A 46 -4.06 5.46 4.06
CA GLY A 46 -3.48 6.33 5.10
C GLY A 46 -3.08 7.71 4.54
N MET A 47 -2.74 8.67 5.41
CA MET A 47 -2.28 10.02 4.99
C MET A 47 -1.08 9.99 4.02
N ALA A 48 -0.28 8.92 4.06
CA ALA A 48 0.86 8.71 3.15
C ALA A 48 0.48 8.05 1.80
N SER A 49 -0.78 7.63 1.61
CA SER A 49 -1.25 6.91 0.42
C SER A 49 -1.87 7.83 -0.63
N GLU A 50 -1.73 9.15 -0.50
CA GLU A 50 -2.35 10.15 -1.38
C GLU A 50 -3.90 10.06 -1.47
N GLY A 51 -4.55 9.32 -0.56
CA GLY A 51 -6.01 9.11 -0.54
C GLY A 51 -6.85 10.34 -0.20
N SER A 52 -6.25 11.52 -0.10
CA SER A 52 -6.94 12.81 0.06
C SER A 52 -7.14 13.56 -1.26
N ARG A 53 -6.86 12.91 -2.41
CA ARG A 53 -7.27 13.40 -3.72
C ARG A 53 -8.66 12.89 -4.09
#